data_AF-A0A4Q0XKV4-F1
#
_entry.id   AF-A0A4Q0XKV4-F1
#
_cell.length_a   1.000
_cell.length_b   1.000
_cell.length_c   1.000
_cell.angle_alpha   90.00
_cell.angle_beta   90.00
_cell.angle_gamma   90.00
#
_symmetry.space_group_name_H-M   'P 1'
#
loop_
_entity.id
_entity.type
_entity.pdbx_description
1 polymer ?
#
loop_
_entity_poly.entity_id
_entity_poly.type
_entity_poly.pdbx_seq_one_letter_code
_entity_poly.pdbx_strand_id
1 'polypeptide(L)'
;MFETPENIDKAIAIIKKIAFWSIVFQLIYFAYLYATVPNYSPLTTFSYYSSVVVMGVLTYGAYALVFFNGSKRALVFLMALIISGLLGHASSFFALFVMLLIHFYISFTPKVRFITAGVLLVILVLLFQLPQFNDNNATWRIIYWSQVVHRAVIDNFMIFGDGFGRPYMSLEDAKVFTRQINSSFMETGVNYKYERWVTPPHNSFLTIIHHIGVVPLLLLFLPIKGLFSQIFIESRSMDKDRLFLFFTLWGLIIWVFFNVILELPHSAIYFWLIYFTYIFYEKRTSKE
;
A
#
# COMPACT_ATOMS: atom_id res chain seq x y z
N MET A 1 0.39 -22.76 -17.71
CA MET A 1 1.86 -22.83 -17.56
C MET A 1 2.32 -22.29 -16.20
N PHE A 2 1.84 -21.13 -15.71
CA PHE A 2 2.20 -20.61 -14.37
C PHE A 2 1.52 -21.29 -13.16
N GLU A 3 0.41 -22.00 -13.35
CA GLU A 3 -0.33 -22.63 -12.23
C GLU A 3 0.30 -23.92 -11.68
N THR A 4 1.46 -24.36 -12.17
CA THR A 4 2.09 -25.59 -11.66
C THR A 4 2.66 -25.35 -10.26
N PRO A 5 2.61 -26.34 -9.35
CA PRO A 5 3.17 -26.23 -8.01
C PRO A 5 4.62 -25.73 -8.00
N GLU A 6 5.45 -26.30 -8.88
CA GLU A 6 6.86 -25.91 -9.02
C GLU A 6 7.05 -24.43 -9.39
N ASN A 7 6.20 -23.89 -10.26
CA ASN A 7 6.29 -22.48 -10.67
C ASN A 7 5.84 -21.54 -9.56
N ILE A 8 4.83 -21.93 -8.78
CA ILE A 8 4.37 -21.17 -7.62
C ILE A 8 5.48 -21.13 -6.55
N ASP A 9 6.08 -22.27 -6.25
CA ASP A 9 7.15 -22.38 -5.25
C ASP A 9 8.40 -21.58 -5.69
N LYS A 10 8.75 -21.63 -6.98
CA LYS A 10 9.80 -20.78 -7.58
C LYS A 10 9.48 -19.29 -7.46
N ALA A 11 8.22 -18.89 -7.71
CA ALA A 11 7.81 -17.49 -7.58
C ALA A 11 7.93 -17.00 -6.14
N ILE A 12 7.50 -17.79 -5.16
CA ILE A 12 7.69 -17.50 -3.73
C ILE A 12 9.17 -17.33 -3.39
N ALA A 13 10.03 -18.22 -3.90
CA ALA A 13 11.47 -18.13 -3.68
C ALA A 13 12.07 -16.85 -4.30
N ILE A 14 11.61 -16.45 -5.50
CA ILE A 14 12.02 -15.19 -6.14
C ILE A 14 11.59 -13.98 -5.30
N ILE A 15 10.34 -13.96 -4.83
CA ILE A 15 9.81 -12.88 -3.97
C ILE A 15 10.68 -12.74 -2.70
N LYS A 16 11.00 -13.86 -2.03
CA LYS A 16 11.89 -13.89 -0.85
C LYS A 16 13.28 -13.33 -1.17
N LYS A 17 13.86 -13.67 -2.33
CA LYS A 17 15.16 -13.16 -2.79
C LYS A 17 15.12 -11.65 -3.07
N ILE A 18 14.08 -11.17 -3.75
CA ILE A 18 13.91 -9.73 -4.03
C ILE A 18 13.82 -8.94 -2.72
N ALA A 19 13.06 -9.45 -1.74
CA ALA A 19 12.95 -8.83 -0.43
C ALA A 19 14.31 -8.68 0.27
N PHE A 20 15.11 -9.74 0.28
CA PHE A 20 16.46 -9.72 0.86
C PHE A 20 17.37 -8.72 0.14
N TRP A 21 17.45 -8.78 -1.18
CA TRP A 21 18.30 -7.89 -1.97
C TRP A 21 17.86 -6.43 -1.88
N SER A 22 16.57 -6.15 -1.70
CA SER A 22 16.07 -4.80 -1.50
C SER A 22 16.61 -4.18 -0.21
N ILE A 23 16.71 -4.95 0.88
CA ILE A 23 17.35 -4.49 2.12
C ILE A 23 18.83 -4.20 1.87
N VAL A 24 19.54 -5.12 1.22
CA VAL A 24 20.98 -4.94 0.94
C VAL A 24 21.22 -3.69 0.09
N PHE A 25 20.50 -3.52 -1.01
CA PHE A 25 20.65 -2.36 -1.88
C PHE A 25 20.27 -1.05 -1.18
N GLN A 26 19.22 -1.06 -0.35
CA GLN A 26 18.84 0.14 0.40
C GLN A 26 19.91 0.55 1.41
N LEU A 27 20.53 -0.41 2.10
CA LEU A 27 21.63 -0.14 3.04
C LEU A 27 22.88 0.38 2.32
N ILE A 28 23.23 -0.22 1.17
CA ILE A 28 24.33 0.27 0.31
C ILE A 28 24.02 1.69 -0.16
N TYR A 29 22.79 1.96 -0.56
CA TYR A 29 22.37 3.28 -1.02
C TYR A 29 22.44 4.34 0.10
N PHE A 30 22.02 4.00 1.32
CA PHE A 30 22.20 4.87 2.48
C PHE A 30 23.68 5.16 2.76
N ALA A 31 24.54 4.14 2.70
CA ALA A 31 25.98 4.33 2.89
C ALA A 31 26.58 5.23 1.80
N TYR A 32 26.15 5.05 0.54
CA TYR A 32 26.54 5.91 -0.58
C TYR A 32 26.12 7.36 -0.36
N LEU A 33 24.86 7.61 0.01
CA LEU A 33 24.36 8.97 0.28
C LEU A 33 25.12 9.64 1.43
N TYR A 34 25.35 8.90 2.52
CA TYR A 34 26.11 9.40 3.66
C TYR A 34 27.56 9.75 3.30
N ALA A 35 28.18 9.00 2.38
CA ALA A 35 29.56 9.24 1.95
C ALA A 35 29.69 10.36 0.90
N THR A 36 28.65 10.61 0.10
CA THR A 36 28.77 11.48 -1.10
C THR A 36 27.98 12.77 -1.03
N VAL A 37 26.93 12.84 -0.21
CA VAL A 37 26.05 14.01 -0.11
C VAL A 37 26.38 14.78 1.18
N PRO A 38 26.93 16.01 1.10
CA PRO A 38 27.25 16.81 2.27
C PRO A 38 26.01 17.08 3.13
N ASN A 39 26.14 16.93 4.46
CA ASN A 39 25.07 17.13 5.43
C ASN A 39 23.81 16.28 5.18
N TYR A 40 23.96 15.13 4.52
CA TYR A 40 22.84 14.23 4.28
C TYR A 40 22.22 13.72 5.57
N SER A 41 20.90 13.82 5.66
CA SER A 41 20.10 13.24 6.73
C SER A 41 18.91 12.47 6.14
N PRO A 42 18.82 11.14 6.37
CA PRO A 42 17.71 10.32 5.88
C PRO A 42 16.36 10.69 6.52
N LEU A 43 16.38 11.47 7.62
CA LEU A 43 15.16 11.91 8.31
C LEU A 43 14.51 13.13 7.66
N THR A 44 15.20 13.81 6.75
CA THR A 44 14.76 15.09 6.19
C THR A 44 14.42 15.01 4.71
N THR A 45 14.77 13.92 4.04
CA THR A 45 14.64 13.78 2.58
C THR A 45 14.18 12.39 2.18
N PHE A 46 13.58 12.29 0.99
CA PHE A 46 13.25 11.01 0.37
C PHE A 46 14.53 10.29 -0.04
N SER A 47 14.74 9.11 0.53
CA SER A 47 16.04 8.45 0.54
C SER A 47 15.90 6.98 0.19
N TYR A 48 15.29 6.67 -0.94
CA TYR A 48 15.08 5.30 -1.38
C TYR A 48 15.57 5.12 -2.82
N TYR A 49 16.16 3.96 -3.08
CA TYR A 49 16.75 3.68 -4.38
C TYR A 49 15.71 3.56 -5.49
N SER A 50 14.59 2.88 -5.21
CA SER A 50 13.46 2.76 -6.14
C SER A 50 12.19 2.30 -5.41
N SER A 51 11.02 2.49 -6.04
CA SER A 51 9.74 1.99 -5.52
C SER A 51 9.73 0.47 -5.27
N VAL A 52 10.47 -0.29 -6.09
CA VAL A 52 10.60 -1.75 -5.92
C VAL A 52 11.37 -2.07 -4.63
N VAL A 53 12.38 -1.28 -4.28
CA VAL A 53 13.11 -1.44 -3.02
C VAL A 53 12.20 -1.19 -1.82
N VAL A 54 11.34 -0.16 -1.88
CA VAL A 54 10.34 0.08 -0.84
C VAL A 54 9.43 -1.14 -0.67
N MET A 55 8.86 -1.65 -1.76
CA MET A 55 8.04 -2.87 -1.72
C MET A 55 8.81 -4.07 -1.16
N GLY A 56 10.09 -4.24 -1.53
CA GLY A 56 10.93 -5.31 -1.03
C GLY A 56 11.21 -5.21 0.47
N VAL A 57 11.36 -4.01 1.02
CA VAL A 57 11.43 -3.78 2.48
C VAL A 57 10.13 -4.21 3.16
N LEU A 58 8.97 -3.89 2.58
CA LEU A 58 7.67 -4.35 3.08
C LEU A 58 7.56 -5.88 3.07
N THR A 59 7.96 -6.51 1.94
CA THR A 59 8.04 -7.97 1.82
C THR A 59 8.99 -8.58 2.85
N TYR A 60 10.12 -7.93 3.13
CA TYR A 60 11.08 -8.41 4.12
C TYR A 60 10.53 -8.33 5.54
N GLY A 61 9.72 -7.30 5.85
CA GLY A 61 8.95 -7.23 7.10
C GLY A 61 7.98 -8.40 7.25
N ALA A 62 7.23 -8.73 6.20
CA ALA A 62 6.37 -9.92 6.18
C ALA A 62 7.16 -11.22 6.37
N TYR A 63 8.30 -11.36 5.68
CA TYR A 63 9.20 -12.48 5.83
C TYR A 63 9.65 -12.64 7.29
N ALA A 64 10.01 -11.52 7.94
CA ALA A 64 10.45 -11.53 9.32
C ALA A 64 9.37 -12.02 10.28
N LEU A 65 8.13 -11.53 10.13
CA LEU A 65 6.99 -11.90 10.98
C LEU A 65 6.63 -13.39 10.91
N VAL A 66 6.88 -14.02 9.75
CA VAL A 66 6.44 -15.39 9.46
C VAL A 66 7.52 -16.43 9.74
N PHE A 67 8.75 -16.18 9.29
CA PHE A 67 9.80 -17.19 9.28
C PHE A 67 10.72 -17.13 10.50
N PHE A 68 10.87 -15.97 11.16
CA PHE A 68 11.63 -15.88 12.40
C PHE A 68 10.75 -16.10 13.64
N ASN A 69 11.38 -16.49 14.74
CA ASN A 69 10.74 -16.75 16.03
C ASN A 69 11.41 -15.97 17.16
N GLY A 70 10.68 -15.78 18.26
CA GLY A 70 11.19 -15.14 19.48
C GLY A 70 11.73 -13.73 19.25
N SER A 71 12.82 -13.40 19.96
CA SER A 71 13.49 -12.09 19.87
C SER A 71 14.03 -11.77 18.47
N LYS A 72 14.44 -12.79 17.70
CA LYS A 72 14.93 -12.60 16.33
C LYS A 72 13.84 -12.03 15.41
N ARG A 73 12.58 -12.46 15.57
CA ARG A 73 11.43 -11.90 14.85
C ARG A 73 11.30 -10.42 15.12
N ALA A 74 11.28 -10.05 16.40
CA ALA A 74 11.13 -8.66 16.83
C ALA A 74 12.29 -7.79 16.31
N LEU A 75 13.53 -8.25 16.44
CA LEU A 75 14.72 -7.52 16.00
C LEU A 75 14.73 -7.27 14.48
N VAL A 76 14.49 -8.32 13.67
CA VAL A 76 14.54 -8.19 12.22
C VAL A 76 13.35 -7.37 11.70
N PHE A 77 12.17 -7.52 12.30
CA PHE A 77 11.03 -6.68 11.96
C PHE A 77 11.25 -5.22 12.34
N LEU A 78 11.81 -4.95 13.52
CA LEU A 78 12.17 -3.60 13.95
C LEU A 78 13.20 -2.97 13.00
N MET A 79 14.19 -3.74 12.54
CA MET A 79 15.13 -3.28 11.52
C MET A 79 14.42 -2.89 10.22
N ALA A 80 13.49 -3.71 9.73
CA ALA A 80 12.69 -3.36 8.55
C ALA A 80 11.87 -2.09 8.77
N LEU A 81 11.29 -1.92 9.97
CA LEU A 81 10.52 -0.74 10.36
C LEU A 81 11.40 0.54 10.38
N ILE A 82 12.60 0.45 10.96
CA ILE A 82 13.58 1.54 10.98
C ILE A 82 13.99 1.91 9.55
N ILE A 83 14.41 0.92 8.75
CA ILE A 83 14.78 1.15 7.34
C ILE A 83 13.63 1.85 6.60
N SER A 84 12.39 1.37 6.79
CA SER A 84 11.20 1.96 6.17
C SER A 84 10.97 3.42 6.58
N GLY A 85 11.20 3.76 7.85
CA GLY A 85 11.12 5.15 8.34
C GLY A 85 12.19 6.06 7.74
N LEU A 86 13.37 5.51 7.43
CA LEU A 86 14.47 6.23 6.80
C LEU A 86 14.31 6.41 5.28
N LEU A 87 13.28 5.82 4.65
CA LEU A 87 13.02 6.00 3.22
C LEU A 87 12.44 7.39 2.89
N GLY A 88 11.94 8.12 3.91
CA GLY A 88 11.23 9.40 3.75
C GLY A 88 9.76 9.27 3.36
N HIS A 89 9.24 8.05 3.16
CA HIS A 89 7.82 7.79 2.87
C HIS A 89 7.07 7.32 4.12
N ALA A 90 6.32 8.19 4.78
CA ALA A 90 5.52 7.81 5.96
C ALA A 90 4.55 6.64 5.69
N SER A 91 4.07 6.52 4.45
CA SER A 91 3.17 5.43 4.03
C SER A 91 3.80 4.04 4.05
N SER A 92 5.12 3.91 3.82
CA SER A 92 5.80 2.61 3.87
C SER A 92 5.95 2.13 5.32
N PHE A 93 6.35 3.04 6.22
CA PHE A 93 6.38 2.78 7.66
C PHE A 93 4.99 2.39 8.15
N PHE A 94 3.96 3.15 7.74
CA PHE A 94 2.58 2.86 8.09
C PHE A 94 2.13 1.48 7.59
N ALA A 95 2.51 1.08 6.38
CA ALA A 95 2.20 -0.24 5.85
C ALA A 95 2.81 -1.38 6.69
N LEU A 96 4.06 -1.27 7.13
CA LEU A 96 4.66 -2.25 8.06
C LEU A 96 3.96 -2.23 9.42
N PHE A 97 3.65 -1.04 9.94
CA PHE A 97 2.97 -0.91 11.21
C PHE A 97 1.58 -1.58 11.18
N VAL A 98 0.78 -1.32 10.15
CA VAL A 98 -0.52 -1.98 9.97
C VAL A 98 -0.34 -3.49 9.75
N MET A 99 0.69 -3.94 9.04
CA MET A 99 0.99 -5.37 8.92
C MET A 99 1.26 -6.02 10.27
N LEU A 100 1.97 -5.35 11.19
CA LEU A 100 2.15 -5.80 12.56
C LEU A 100 0.83 -5.86 13.32
N LEU A 101 -0.03 -4.85 13.18
CA LEU A 101 -1.37 -4.86 13.78
C LEU A 101 -2.21 -6.02 13.24
N ILE A 102 -2.18 -6.27 11.93
CA ILE A 102 -2.86 -7.42 11.30
C ILE A 102 -2.30 -8.72 11.88
N HIS A 103 -0.98 -8.85 12.06
CA HIS A 103 -0.35 -10.03 12.66
C HIS A 103 -0.88 -10.33 14.06
N PHE A 104 -1.01 -9.32 14.91
CA PHE A 104 -1.62 -9.47 16.22
C PHE A 104 -3.11 -9.78 16.11
N TYR A 105 -3.84 -9.02 15.29
CA TYR A 105 -5.28 -9.17 15.08
C TYR A 105 -5.68 -10.58 14.66
N ILE A 106 -5.03 -11.15 13.64
CA ILE A 106 -5.36 -12.50 13.16
C ILE A 106 -4.96 -13.61 14.16
N SER A 107 -4.11 -13.30 15.14
CA SER A 107 -3.73 -14.27 16.17
C SER A 107 -4.86 -14.49 17.19
N PHE A 108 -5.85 -13.60 17.26
CA PHE A 108 -7.08 -13.80 18.03
C PHE A 108 -8.08 -14.72 17.31
N THR A 109 -8.99 -15.32 18.07
CA THR A 109 -10.13 -16.06 17.50
C THR A 109 -11.09 -15.11 16.78
N PRO A 110 -11.82 -15.55 15.74
CA PRO A 110 -12.72 -14.68 14.98
C PRO A 110 -13.75 -13.91 15.83
N LYS A 111 -14.24 -14.50 16.92
CA LYS A 111 -15.15 -13.83 17.86
C LYS A 111 -14.50 -12.63 18.55
N VAL A 112 -13.27 -12.79 19.04
CA VAL A 112 -12.53 -11.72 19.72
C VAL A 112 -12.13 -10.63 18.74
N ARG A 113 -11.78 -11.00 17.50
CA ARG A 113 -11.45 -10.07 16.43
C ARG A 113 -12.54 -9.04 16.17
N PHE A 114 -13.81 -9.45 16.16
CA PHE A 114 -14.92 -8.50 15.98
C PHE A 114 -14.95 -7.42 17.06
N ILE A 115 -14.71 -7.82 18.32
CA ILE A 115 -14.60 -6.88 19.46
C ILE A 115 -13.39 -5.96 19.27
N THR A 116 -12.23 -6.53 18.92
CA THR A 116 -11.01 -5.76 18.66
C THR A 116 -11.19 -4.76 17.52
N ALA A 117 -11.89 -5.13 16.44
CA ALA A 117 -12.19 -4.24 15.33
C ALA A 117 -13.08 -3.07 15.78
N GLY A 118 -14.09 -3.33 16.61
CA GLY A 118 -14.91 -2.28 17.22
C GLY A 118 -14.08 -1.30 18.07
N VAL A 119 -13.19 -1.83 18.92
CA VAL A 119 -12.28 -0.99 19.73
C VAL A 119 -11.34 -0.17 18.86
N LEU A 120 -10.72 -0.78 17.84
CA LEU A 120 -9.84 -0.07 16.90
C LEU A 120 -10.58 1.02 16.15
N LEU A 121 -11.84 0.79 15.75
CA LEU A 121 -12.67 1.81 15.10
C LEU A 121 -12.92 3.00 16.03
N VAL A 122 -13.25 2.75 17.30
CA VAL A 122 -13.43 3.84 18.29
C VAL A 122 -12.14 4.62 18.49
N ILE A 123 -11.00 3.92 18.64
CA ILE A 123 -9.69 4.57 18.75
C ILE A 123 -9.40 5.42 17.51
N LEU A 124 -9.65 4.89 16.31
CA LEU A 124 -9.44 5.60 15.05
C LEU A 124 -10.29 6.89 14.99
N VAL A 125 -11.56 6.82 15.35
CA VAL A 125 -12.46 7.99 15.41
C VAL A 125 -11.92 9.05 16.39
N LEU A 126 -11.42 8.63 17.55
CA LEU A 126 -10.81 9.53 18.53
C LEU A 126 -9.49 10.12 18.02
N LEU A 127 -8.65 9.33 17.35
CA LEU A 127 -7.40 9.79 16.75
C LEU A 127 -7.63 10.83 15.66
N PHE A 128 -8.69 10.68 14.85
CA PHE A 128 -9.07 11.70 13.84
C PHE A 128 -9.43 13.07 14.43
N GLN A 129 -9.73 13.16 15.73
CA GLN A 129 -9.93 14.44 16.41
C GLN A 129 -8.61 15.16 16.74
N LEU A 130 -7.46 14.47 16.65
CA LEU A 130 -6.17 15.06 16.98
C LEU A 130 -5.64 15.92 15.82
N PRO A 131 -5.14 17.14 16.09
CA PRO A 131 -4.66 18.06 15.05
C PRO A 131 -3.59 17.49 14.12
N GLN A 132 -2.77 16.56 14.60
CA GLN A 132 -1.72 15.90 13.83
C GLN A 132 -2.22 15.00 12.68
N PHE A 133 -3.48 14.54 12.72
CA PHE A 133 -4.10 13.83 11.60
C PHE A 133 -4.85 14.76 10.64
N ASN A 134 -4.83 16.07 10.93
CA ASN A 134 -5.41 17.13 10.12
C ASN A 134 -4.33 18.00 9.47
N ASP A 135 -3.17 17.42 9.13
CA ASP A 135 -2.16 18.14 8.36
C ASP A 135 -2.68 18.44 6.94
N ASN A 136 -2.09 19.44 6.28
CA ASN A 136 -2.57 19.88 4.97
C ASN A 136 -2.47 18.78 3.91
N ASN A 137 -1.51 17.85 4.01
CA ASN A 137 -1.30 16.79 3.02
C ASN A 137 -2.34 15.68 3.14
N ALA A 138 -2.60 15.20 4.36
CA ALA A 138 -3.65 14.24 4.67
C ALA A 138 -5.03 14.82 4.33
N THR A 139 -5.28 16.08 4.68
CA THR A 139 -6.53 16.77 4.33
C THR A 139 -6.70 16.91 2.83
N TRP A 140 -5.64 17.29 2.11
CA TRP A 140 -5.62 17.35 0.64
C TRP A 140 -5.99 15.98 0.04
N ARG A 141 -5.40 14.89 0.53
CA ARG A 141 -5.70 13.53 0.06
C ARG A 141 -7.15 13.15 0.32
N ILE A 142 -7.67 13.38 1.53
CA ILE A 142 -9.05 13.03 1.89
C ILE A 142 -10.07 13.78 1.03
N ILE A 143 -9.87 15.09 0.81
CA ILE A 143 -10.74 15.89 -0.06
C ILE A 143 -10.69 15.35 -1.49
N TYR A 144 -9.50 15.07 -2.02
CA TYR A 144 -9.36 14.53 -3.37
C TYR A 144 -10.04 13.18 -3.51
N TRP A 145 -9.79 12.28 -2.56
CA TRP A 145 -10.36 10.94 -2.57
C TRP A 145 -11.88 11.00 -2.53
N SER A 146 -12.44 11.87 -1.69
CA SER A 146 -13.88 12.11 -1.62
C SER A 146 -14.45 12.55 -2.98
N GLN A 147 -13.80 13.48 -3.67
CA GLN A 147 -14.24 13.94 -5.00
C GLN A 147 -14.14 12.86 -6.08
N VAL A 148 -13.08 12.04 -6.08
CA VAL A 148 -12.96 10.91 -7.02
C VAL A 148 -14.05 9.88 -6.76
N VAL A 149 -14.30 9.54 -5.48
CA VAL A 149 -15.39 8.62 -5.12
C VAL A 149 -16.75 9.20 -5.49
N HIS A 150 -17.01 10.48 -5.21
CA HIS A 150 -18.25 11.15 -5.60
C HIS A 150 -18.49 11.04 -7.09
N ARG A 151 -17.50 11.43 -7.92
CA ARG A 151 -17.61 11.33 -9.38
C ARG A 151 -17.83 9.89 -9.85
N ALA A 152 -17.08 8.95 -9.31
CA ALA A 152 -17.21 7.55 -9.71
C ALA A 152 -18.57 6.96 -9.33
N VAL A 153 -19.06 7.22 -8.12
CA VAL A 153 -20.24 6.58 -7.56
C VAL A 153 -21.53 7.30 -7.92
N ILE A 154 -21.56 8.63 -7.73
CA ILE A 154 -22.76 9.45 -7.90
C ILE A 154 -22.90 9.85 -9.36
N ASP A 155 -21.85 10.42 -9.95
CA ASP A 155 -21.96 11.03 -11.29
C ASP A 155 -21.87 9.99 -12.42
N ASN A 156 -21.13 8.89 -12.21
CA ASN A 156 -20.91 7.84 -13.21
C ASN A 156 -21.52 6.47 -12.83
N PHE A 157 -22.41 6.43 -11.83
CA PHE A 157 -23.17 5.24 -11.43
C PHE A 157 -22.32 4.00 -11.10
N MET A 158 -21.09 4.18 -10.62
CA MET A 158 -20.10 3.14 -10.29
C MET A 158 -19.54 2.34 -11.48
N ILE A 159 -20.22 2.32 -12.63
CA ILE A 159 -19.88 1.40 -13.72
C ILE A 159 -18.65 1.89 -14.48
N PHE A 160 -18.66 3.13 -14.94
CA PHE A 160 -17.65 3.66 -15.85
C PHE A 160 -16.73 4.65 -15.15
N GLY A 161 -15.46 4.65 -15.56
CA GLY A 161 -14.55 5.75 -15.27
C GLY A 161 -14.82 6.93 -16.20
N ASP A 162 -14.42 8.12 -15.79
CA ASP A 162 -14.55 9.36 -16.55
C ASP A 162 -13.22 10.02 -16.90
N GLY A 163 -12.09 9.37 -16.58
CA GLY A 163 -10.75 9.95 -16.68
C GLY A 163 -10.13 9.94 -18.07
N PHE A 164 -10.64 9.17 -19.02
CA PHE A 164 -10.04 9.09 -20.34
C PHE A 164 -10.17 10.42 -21.10
N GLY A 165 -9.04 11.05 -21.41
CA GLY A 165 -8.99 12.36 -22.09
C GLY A 165 -9.44 13.54 -21.20
N ARG A 166 -9.51 13.35 -19.88
CA ARG A 166 -9.87 14.40 -18.92
C ARG A 166 -8.76 14.60 -17.87
N PRO A 167 -8.63 15.80 -17.29
CA PRO A 167 -7.73 15.98 -16.16
C PRO A 167 -8.21 15.20 -14.94
N TYR A 168 -7.29 14.78 -14.08
CA TYR A 168 -7.61 14.12 -12.81
C TYR A 168 -8.49 15.00 -11.90
N MET A 169 -8.34 16.33 -12.00
CA MET A 169 -9.09 17.32 -11.22
C MET A 169 -9.78 18.35 -12.11
N SER A 170 -11.07 18.61 -11.87
CA SER A 170 -11.80 19.71 -12.51
C SER A 170 -11.36 21.07 -11.95
N LEU A 171 -11.73 22.17 -12.61
CA LEU A 171 -11.40 23.50 -12.08
C LEU A 171 -12.26 23.83 -10.84
N GLU A 172 -13.50 23.34 -10.83
CA GLU A 172 -14.45 23.42 -9.73
C GLU A 172 -13.90 22.70 -8.49
N ASP A 173 -13.35 21.51 -8.68
CA ASP A 173 -12.67 20.76 -7.63
C ASP A 173 -11.47 21.55 -7.10
N ALA A 174 -10.62 22.09 -7.98
CA ALA A 174 -9.46 22.89 -7.58
C ALA A 174 -9.86 24.11 -6.71
N LYS A 175 -10.99 24.78 -7.03
CA LYS A 175 -11.55 25.85 -6.20
C LYS A 175 -12.00 25.38 -4.81
N VAL A 176 -12.38 24.11 -4.65
CA VAL A 176 -12.67 23.53 -3.32
C VAL A 176 -11.38 23.44 -2.51
N PHE A 177 -10.27 22.97 -3.11
CA PHE A 177 -8.97 22.91 -2.45
C PHE A 177 -8.48 24.28 -1.99
N THR A 178 -8.57 25.30 -2.84
CA THR A 178 -8.19 26.67 -2.47
C THR A 178 -9.01 27.18 -1.30
N ARG A 179 -10.33 26.94 -1.29
CA ARG A 179 -11.22 27.41 -0.22
C ARG A 179 -11.04 26.65 1.10
N GLN A 180 -10.82 25.35 1.05
CA GLN A 180 -10.81 24.51 2.25
C GLN A 180 -9.43 24.43 2.92
N ILE A 181 -8.35 24.44 2.15
CA ILE A 181 -6.99 24.25 2.67
C ILE A 181 -5.96 25.24 2.11
N ASN A 182 -6.42 26.33 1.49
CA ASN A 182 -5.57 27.39 0.94
C ASN A 182 -4.52 26.88 -0.07
N SER A 183 -4.85 25.82 -0.82
CA SER A 183 -3.98 25.23 -1.84
C SER A 183 -4.42 25.66 -3.24
N SER A 184 -3.85 26.76 -3.74
CA SER A 184 -4.19 27.34 -5.05
C SER A 184 -3.38 26.76 -6.22
N PHE A 185 -2.48 25.81 -5.96
CA PHE A 185 -1.55 25.26 -6.95
C PHE A 185 -2.26 24.71 -8.21
N MET A 186 -3.39 24.02 -8.01
CA MET A 186 -4.20 23.43 -9.10
C MET A 186 -5.16 24.42 -9.76
N GLU A 187 -5.39 25.59 -9.15
CA GLU A 187 -6.36 26.59 -9.62
C GLU A 187 -5.66 27.75 -10.35
N THR A 188 -4.65 28.36 -9.73
CA THR A 188 -3.99 29.60 -10.19
C THR A 188 -2.47 29.49 -10.21
N GLY A 189 -1.90 28.31 -9.96
CA GLY A 189 -0.47 28.08 -10.07
C GLY A 189 0.07 28.34 -11.49
N VAL A 190 1.37 28.59 -11.63
CA VAL A 190 2.02 28.95 -12.91
C VAL A 190 1.67 27.97 -14.04
N ASN A 191 1.55 26.67 -13.72
CA ASN A 191 1.21 25.61 -14.66
C ASN A 191 -0.13 24.92 -14.37
N TYR A 192 -1.07 25.57 -13.67
CA TYR A 192 -2.31 24.97 -13.15
C TYR A 192 -3.08 24.11 -14.19
N LYS A 193 -3.04 24.50 -15.47
CA LYS A 193 -3.65 23.71 -16.55
C LYS A 193 -3.03 22.32 -16.61
N TYR A 194 -1.70 22.22 -16.66
CA TYR A 194 -0.94 20.96 -16.73
C TYR A 194 -0.96 20.19 -15.41
N GLU A 195 -0.89 20.89 -14.27
CA GLU A 195 -0.84 20.26 -12.94
C GLU A 195 -2.05 19.33 -12.69
N ARG A 196 -3.23 19.74 -13.14
CA ARG A 196 -4.46 18.94 -13.05
C ARG A 196 -4.45 17.68 -13.92
N TRP A 197 -3.58 17.60 -14.94
CA TRP A 197 -3.39 16.39 -15.76
C TRP A 197 -2.31 15.46 -15.24
N VAL A 198 -1.34 15.98 -14.49
CA VAL A 198 -0.17 15.20 -14.03
C VAL A 198 -0.22 14.85 -12.56
N THR A 199 -1.21 15.34 -11.82
CA THR A 199 -1.33 15.07 -10.37
C THR A 199 -2.53 14.16 -10.06
N PRO A 200 -2.29 12.83 -10.03
CA PRO A 200 -3.29 11.86 -9.63
C PRO A 200 -3.62 11.95 -8.13
N PRO A 201 -4.67 11.26 -7.64
CA PRO A 201 -5.08 11.32 -6.23
C PRO A 201 -4.09 10.71 -5.22
N HIS A 202 -2.86 10.36 -5.60
CA HIS A 202 -1.90 9.66 -4.73
C HIS A 202 -2.49 8.38 -4.11
N ASN A 203 -3.29 7.64 -4.89
CA ASN A 203 -3.91 6.38 -4.51
C ASN A 203 -4.16 5.56 -5.78
N SER A 204 -3.43 4.45 -5.94
CA SER A 204 -3.46 3.65 -7.18
C SER A 204 -4.86 3.13 -7.50
N PHE A 205 -5.63 2.74 -6.49
CA PHE A 205 -6.98 2.21 -6.69
C PHE A 205 -7.96 3.30 -7.12
N LEU A 206 -7.86 4.49 -6.56
CA LEU A 206 -8.70 5.63 -6.98
C LEU A 206 -8.33 6.13 -8.38
N THR A 207 -7.04 6.09 -8.75
CA THR A 207 -6.64 6.36 -10.13
C THR A 207 -7.23 5.33 -11.10
N ILE A 208 -7.22 4.05 -10.75
CA ILE A 208 -7.87 2.99 -11.53
C ILE A 208 -9.38 3.26 -11.64
N ILE A 209 -10.06 3.57 -10.52
CA ILE A 209 -11.49 3.94 -10.53
C ILE A 209 -11.75 5.10 -11.46
N HIS A 210 -10.93 6.15 -11.40
CA HIS A 210 -11.09 7.32 -12.25
C HIS A 210 -11.01 6.96 -13.73
N HIS A 211 -10.07 6.09 -14.13
CA HIS A 211 -9.89 5.74 -15.54
C HIS A 211 -10.88 4.70 -16.07
N ILE A 212 -11.15 3.64 -15.31
CA ILE A 212 -11.89 2.48 -15.81
C ILE A 212 -13.16 2.16 -15.01
N GLY A 213 -13.42 2.84 -13.89
CA GLY A 213 -14.62 2.68 -13.08
C GLY A 213 -14.46 1.73 -11.89
N VAL A 214 -15.51 1.63 -11.06
CA VAL A 214 -15.49 0.83 -9.82
C VAL A 214 -15.62 -0.66 -10.12
N VAL A 215 -16.46 -1.03 -11.10
CA VAL A 215 -16.72 -2.44 -11.42
C VAL A 215 -15.44 -3.19 -11.81
N PRO A 216 -14.58 -2.70 -12.74
CA PRO A 216 -13.31 -3.38 -13.03
C PRO A 216 -12.37 -3.47 -11.82
N LEU A 217 -12.37 -2.47 -10.94
CA LEU A 217 -11.60 -2.55 -9.70
C LEU A 217 -12.12 -3.69 -8.79
N LEU A 218 -13.43 -3.87 -8.65
CA LEU A 218 -14.00 -4.96 -7.84
C LEU A 218 -13.59 -6.33 -8.37
N LEU A 219 -13.48 -6.48 -9.70
CA LEU A 219 -12.99 -7.72 -10.32
C LEU A 219 -11.52 -8.03 -9.95
N LEU A 220 -10.71 -7.02 -9.58
CA LEU A 220 -9.37 -7.22 -9.03
C LEU A 220 -9.37 -7.73 -7.58
N PHE A 221 -10.48 -7.62 -6.85
CA PHE A 221 -10.56 -8.13 -5.47
C PHE A 221 -11.20 -9.52 -5.38
N LEU A 222 -12.00 -9.93 -6.37
CA LEU A 222 -12.67 -11.24 -6.37
C LEU A 222 -11.70 -12.43 -6.24
N PRO A 223 -10.56 -12.49 -6.96
CA PRO A 223 -9.65 -13.63 -6.91
C PRO A 223 -8.94 -13.78 -5.56
N ILE A 224 -8.90 -12.72 -4.76
CA ILE A 224 -8.22 -12.69 -3.46
C ILE A 224 -9.20 -12.77 -2.29
N LYS A 225 -10.37 -13.41 -2.46
CA LYS A 225 -11.33 -13.66 -1.36
C LYS A 225 -10.70 -14.32 -0.11
N GLY A 226 -9.69 -15.17 -0.30
CA GLY A 226 -8.93 -15.81 0.79
C GLY A 226 -8.22 -14.81 1.71
N LEU A 227 -7.84 -13.64 1.16
CA LEU A 227 -7.21 -12.57 1.91
C LEU A 227 -8.21 -11.92 2.88
N PHE A 228 -9.47 -11.79 2.48
CA PHE A 228 -10.53 -11.29 3.36
C PHE A 228 -10.98 -12.36 4.36
N SER A 229 -11.07 -13.63 3.95
CA SER A 229 -11.44 -14.72 4.87
C SER A 229 -10.42 -14.86 6.00
N GLN A 230 -9.12 -14.77 5.71
CA GLN A 230 -8.06 -14.83 6.71
C GLN A 230 -8.14 -13.71 7.77
N ILE A 231 -8.65 -12.54 7.41
CA ILE A 231 -8.87 -11.40 8.32
C ILE A 231 -10.11 -11.63 9.19
N PHE A 232 -11.25 -11.93 8.57
CA PHE A 232 -12.55 -11.83 9.25
C PHE A 232 -13.12 -13.17 9.73
N ILE A 233 -12.79 -14.28 9.05
CA ILE A 233 -13.52 -15.55 9.17
C ILE A 233 -12.61 -16.66 9.70
N GLU A 234 -11.46 -16.87 9.05
CA GLU A 234 -10.55 -17.99 9.32
C GLU A 234 -9.59 -17.67 10.47
N SER A 235 -9.27 -18.69 11.27
CA SER A 235 -8.12 -18.63 12.18
C SER A 235 -6.82 -18.40 11.39
N ARG A 236 -5.80 -17.87 12.06
CA ARG A 236 -4.47 -17.69 11.47
C ARG A 236 -3.99 -18.97 10.77
N SER A 237 -3.60 -18.87 9.50
CA SER A 237 -3.00 -19.99 8.77
C SER A 237 -1.75 -20.51 9.48
N MET A 238 -1.64 -21.83 9.56
CA MET A 238 -0.43 -22.52 10.01
C MET A 238 0.59 -22.69 8.88
N ASP A 239 0.13 -22.60 7.63
CA ASP A 239 1.00 -22.58 6.47
C ASP A 239 1.76 -21.25 6.39
N LYS A 240 3.09 -21.34 6.50
CA LYS A 240 3.96 -20.17 6.47
C LYS A 240 4.01 -19.49 5.11
N ASP A 241 3.96 -20.22 4.01
CA ASP A 241 4.03 -19.59 2.68
C ASP A 241 2.72 -18.86 2.37
N ARG A 242 1.56 -19.46 2.71
CA ARG A 242 0.26 -18.77 2.68
C ARG A 242 0.31 -17.48 3.50
N LEU A 243 0.78 -17.56 4.73
CA LEU A 243 0.81 -16.44 5.67
C LEU A 243 1.79 -15.34 5.23
N PHE A 244 2.92 -15.72 4.63
CA PHE A 244 3.90 -14.79 4.07
C PHE A 244 3.35 -14.01 2.88
N LEU A 245 2.71 -14.69 1.93
CA LEU A 245 2.08 -14.06 0.78
C LEU A 245 0.93 -13.15 1.22
N PHE A 246 0.12 -13.61 2.17
CA PHE A 246 -0.95 -12.82 2.77
C PHE A 246 -0.45 -11.49 3.37
N PHE A 247 0.56 -11.54 4.25
CA PHE A 247 1.09 -10.31 4.87
C PHE A 247 1.75 -9.40 3.84
N THR A 248 2.48 -9.99 2.89
CA THR A 248 3.14 -9.22 1.83
C THR A 248 2.10 -8.49 0.99
N LEU A 249 1.07 -9.18 0.51
CA LEU A 249 0.02 -8.59 -0.31
C LEU A 249 -0.75 -7.51 0.47
N TRP A 250 -1.09 -7.74 1.74
CA TRP A 250 -1.72 -6.72 2.58
C TRP A 250 -0.84 -5.47 2.74
N GLY A 251 0.44 -5.64 3.07
CA GLY A 251 1.36 -4.52 3.20
C GLY A 251 1.50 -3.72 1.91
N LEU A 252 1.58 -4.41 0.77
CA LEU A 252 1.63 -3.74 -0.53
C LEU A 252 0.32 -3.04 -0.88
N ILE A 253 -0.84 -3.65 -0.62
CA ILE A 253 -2.16 -3.01 -0.80
C ILE A 253 -2.21 -1.69 -0.03
N ILE A 254 -1.85 -1.71 1.27
CA ILE A 254 -1.84 -0.51 2.11
C ILE A 254 -0.91 0.54 1.52
N TRP A 255 0.29 0.15 1.09
CA TRP A 255 1.23 1.11 0.51
C TRP A 255 0.72 1.72 -0.80
N VAL A 256 0.13 0.94 -1.71
CA VAL A 256 -0.42 1.47 -2.98
C VAL A 256 -1.72 2.27 -2.79
N PHE A 257 -2.40 2.15 -1.65
CA PHE A 257 -3.49 3.06 -1.27
C PHE A 257 -3.00 4.52 -1.08
N PHE A 258 -1.72 4.73 -0.78
CA PHE A 258 -1.14 6.05 -0.54
C PHE A 258 -0.16 6.51 -1.63
N ASN A 259 -0.01 5.73 -2.70
CA ASN A 259 0.94 5.99 -3.78
C ASN A 259 0.35 5.60 -5.15
N VAL A 260 0.87 6.18 -6.23
CA VAL A 260 0.46 5.94 -7.63
C VAL A 260 1.53 5.07 -8.28
N ILE A 261 1.45 3.77 -7.99
CA ILE A 261 2.50 2.79 -8.29
C ILE A 261 2.03 1.74 -9.30
N LEU A 262 0.72 1.46 -9.34
CA LEU A 262 0.15 0.45 -10.25
C LEU A 262 0.02 0.97 -11.68
N GLU A 263 0.09 2.28 -11.87
CA GLU A 263 0.04 2.97 -13.15
C GLU A 263 1.39 2.94 -13.88
N LEU A 264 2.48 2.70 -13.14
CA LEU A 264 3.83 2.65 -13.67
C LEU A 264 4.25 1.20 -13.90
N PRO A 265 4.53 0.78 -15.16
CA PRO A 265 4.71 -0.62 -15.50
C PRO A 265 5.88 -1.28 -14.74
N HIS A 266 6.98 -0.56 -14.55
CA HIS A 266 8.18 -1.10 -13.89
C HIS A 266 7.95 -1.38 -12.38
N SER A 267 7.18 -0.54 -11.69
CA SER A 267 6.91 -0.71 -10.26
C SER A 267 5.71 -1.62 -10.00
N ALA A 268 4.72 -1.63 -10.90
CA ALA A 268 3.54 -2.47 -10.79
C ALA A 268 3.86 -3.98 -10.91
N ILE A 269 4.89 -4.36 -11.69
CA ILE A 269 5.27 -5.77 -11.91
C ILE A 269 5.46 -6.53 -10.60
N TYR A 270 6.12 -5.94 -9.60
CA TYR A 270 6.39 -6.64 -8.35
C TYR A 270 5.11 -6.85 -7.52
N PHE A 271 4.21 -5.86 -7.50
CA PHE A 271 2.86 -6.02 -6.92
C PHE A 271 2.10 -7.15 -7.60
N TRP A 272 2.06 -7.15 -8.94
CA TRP A 272 1.33 -8.16 -9.71
C TRP A 272 1.91 -9.56 -9.55
N LEU A 273 3.24 -9.69 -9.46
CA LEU A 273 3.89 -10.96 -9.16
C LEU A 273 3.33 -11.55 -7.85
N ILE A 274 3.34 -10.78 -6.77
CA ILE A 274 2.84 -11.23 -5.46
C ILE A 274 1.33 -11.52 -5.51
N TYR A 275 0.55 -10.64 -6.14
CA TYR A 275 -0.89 -10.80 -6.31
C TYR A 275 -1.25 -12.12 -7.03
N PHE A 276 -0.63 -12.39 -8.19
CA PHE A 276 -0.89 -13.62 -8.93
C PHE A 276 -0.32 -14.86 -8.25
N THR A 277 0.86 -14.78 -7.63
CA THR A 277 1.40 -15.88 -6.81
C THR A 277 0.45 -16.26 -5.69
N TYR A 278 -0.14 -15.28 -4.99
CA TYR A 278 -1.12 -15.53 -3.93
C TYR A 278 -2.38 -16.23 -4.47
N ILE A 279 -2.96 -15.76 -5.57
CA ILE A 279 -4.15 -16.38 -6.18
C ILE A 279 -3.92 -17.84 -6.57
N PHE A 280 -2.81 -18.10 -7.27
CA PHE A 280 -2.50 -19.46 -7.72
C PHE A 280 -2.18 -20.38 -6.54
N TYR A 281 -1.56 -19.84 -5.49
CA TYR A 281 -1.32 -20.58 -4.26
C TYR A 281 -2.63 -20.99 -3.55
N GLU A 282 -3.58 -20.07 -3.36
CA GLU A 282 -4.89 -20.39 -2.75
C GLU A 282 -5.69 -21.40 -3.60
N LYS A 283 -5.65 -21.26 -4.93
CA LYS A 283 -6.33 -22.19 -5.84
C LYS A 283 -5.78 -23.61 -5.72
N ARG A 284 -4.46 -23.76 -5.49
CA ARG A 284 -3.82 -25.05 -5.25
C ARG A 284 -4.31 -25.67 -3.93
N THR A 285 -4.21 -24.94 -2.82
CA THR A 285 -4.57 -25.47 -1.50
C THR A 285 -6.05 -25.79 -1.36
N SER A 286 -6.93 -25.14 -2.13
CA SER A 286 -8.37 -25.45 -2.13
C SER A 286 -8.75 -26.77 -2.84
N LYS A 287 -7.83 -27.37 -3.59
CA LYS A 287 -8.05 -28.61 -4.37
C LYS A 287 -7.46 -29.86 -3.70
N GLU A 288 -6.64 -29.68 -2.68
CA GLU A 288 -6.08 -30.75 -1.83
C GLU A 288 -7.00 -31.00 -0.63
#